data_AF-A0A0D6LE21-F1
#
_entry.id   AF-A0A0D6LE21-F1
#
_cell.length_a   1.000
_cell.length_b   1.000
_cell.length_c   1.000
_cell.angle_alpha   90.00
_cell.angle_beta   90.00
_cell.angle_gamma   90.00
#
_symmetry.space_group_name_H-M   'P 1'
#
loop_
_entity.id
_entity.type
_entity.pdbx_description
1 polymer ?
#
loop_
_entity_poly.entity_id
_entity_poly.type
_entity_poly.pdbx_seq_one_letter_code
_entity_poly.pdbx_strand_id
1 'polypeptide(L)' 'MIFVEVIANPSMAMPDLVEVIKLAQKHKILCFVDATFASPICVQPIVLGADFCMHSWYVCIIRALEFFRNIAKPTLPVQE' A
#
# COMPACT_ATOMS: atom_id res chain seq x y z
N MET A 1 8.75 0.09 18.38
CA MET A 1 7.76 0.01 17.30
C MET A 1 8.48 0.31 15.99
N ILE A 2 8.24 -0.48 14.95
CA ILE A 2 8.70 -0.22 13.59
C ILE A 2 7.50 0.34 12.82
N PHE A 3 7.66 1.55 12.28
CA PHE A 3 6.68 2.17 11.39
C PHE A 3 7.25 2.14 9.97
N VAL A 4 6.46 1.64 9.01
CA VAL A 4 6.90 1.51 7.62
C VAL A 4 5.76 1.83 6.67
N GLU A 5 6.06 2.60 5.62
CA GLU A 5 5.14 2.83 4.50
C GLU A 5 5.35 1.74 3.45
N VAL A 6 4.27 1.17 2.90
CA VAL A 6 4.37 0.20 1.80
C VAL A 6 5.01 0.86 0.58
N ILE A 7 4.68 2.13 0.33
CA ILE A 7 5.31 2.97 -0.69
C ILE A 7 5.63 4.30 -0.02
N ALA A 8 6.92 4.60 0.11
CA ALA A 8 7.40 5.77 0.84
C ALA A 8 7.09 7.07 0.09
N ASN A 9 6.51 8.05 0.77
CA ASN A 9 6.32 9.39 0.23
C ASN A 9 7.46 10.33 0.68
N PRO A 10 8.12 11.10 -0.22
CA PRO A 10 7.89 11.29 -1.67
C PRO A 10 8.77 10.43 -2.58
N SER A 11 9.71 9.67 -2.03
CA SER A 11 10.72 8.94 -2.81
C SER A 11 10.17 7.77 -3.64
N MET A 12 8.95 7.34 -3.35
CA MET A 12 8.30 6.15 -3.88
C MET A 12 9.11 4.87 -3.65
N ALA A 13 10.00 4.89 -2.65
CA ALA A 13 10.78 3.71 -2.27
C ALA A 13 9.86 2.64 -1.69
N MET A 14 10.06 1.40 -2.11
CA MET A 14 9.29 0.24 -1.65
C MET A 14 10.20 -0.67 -0.82
N PRO A 15 10.13 -0.62 0.52
CA PRO A 15 10.91 -1.52 1.36
C PRO A 15 10.41 -2.96 1.24
N ASP A 16 11.26 -3.94 1.54
CA ASP A 16 10.82 -5.33 1.68
C ASP A 16 9.96 -5.45 2.95
N LEU A 17 8.65 -5.30 2.75
CA LEU A 17 7.68 -5.30 3.84
C LEU A 17 7.68 -6.63 4.61
N VAL A 18 7.91 -7.75 3.93
CA VAL A 18 7.88 -9.08 4.54
C VAL A 18 9.09 -9.25 5.46
N GLU A 19 10.28 -8.85 5.01
CA GLU A 19 11.48 -8.91 5.85
C GLU A 19 11.41 -7.93 7.03
N VAL A 20 10.83 -6.74 6.83
CA VAL A 20 10.61 -5.77 7.92
C VAL A 20 9.66 -6.35 8.98
N ILE A 21 8.55 -6.97 8.58
CA ILE A 21 7.60 -7.62 9.49
C ILE A 21 8.28 -8.78 10.24
N LYS A 22 9.01 -9.65 9.54
CA LYS A 22 9.75 -10.76 10.17
C LYS A 22 10.77 -10.25 11.19
N LEU A 23 11.48 -9.17 10.89
CA LEU A 23 12.43 -8.54 11.81
C LEU A 23 11.71 -8.02 13.06
N ALA A 24 10.57 -7.34 12.89
CA ALA A 24 9.76 -6.85 14.00
C ALA A 24 9.32 -8.00 14.92
N GLN A 25 8.78 -9.07 14.33
CA GLN A 25 8.34 -10.28 15.03
C GLN A 25 9.49 -10.96 15.79
N LYS A 26 10.65 -11.15 15.14
CA LYS A 26 11.85 -11.75 15.74
C LYS A 26 12.28 -11.04 17.03
N HIS A 27 12.17 -9.71 17.04
CA HIS A 27 12.56 -8.87 18.17
C HIS A 27 11.40 -8.52 19.11
N LYS A 28 10.19 -9.06 18.87
CA LYS A 28 8.96 -8.77 19.64
C LYS A 28 8.64 -7.27 19.69
N ILE A 29 8.84 -6.58 18.57
CA ILE A 29 8.56 -5.16 18.40
C ILE A 29 7.27 -5.01 17.60
N LEU A 30 6.38 -4.10 18.02
CA LEU A 30 5.17 -3.76 17.26
C LEU A 30 5.52 -3.25 15.85
N CYS A 31 4.88 -3.82 14.83
CA CYS A 31 4.97 -3.42 13.43
C CYS A 31 3.69 -2.68 13.00
N PHE A 32 3.85 -1.41 12.63
CA PHE A 32 2.78 -0.56 12.13
C PHE A 32 3.05 -0.23 10.66
N VAL A 33 2.11 -0.54 9.79
CA VAL A 33 2.26 -0.36 8.34
C VAL A 33 1.28 0.67 7.82
N ASP A 34 1.78 1.68 7.11
CA ASP A 34 0.97 2.60 6.31
C ASP A 34 0.85 2.08 4.88
N ALA A 35 -0.36 1.65 4.50
CA ALA A 35 -0.68 1.14 3.17
C ALA A 35 -1.49 2.13 2.33
N THR A 36 -1.47 3.43 2.69
CA THR A 36 -2.23 4.50 2.03
C THR A 36 -2.09 4.52 0.51
N PHE A 37 -0.86 4.40 -0.01
CA PHE A 37 -0.63 4.43 -1.46
C PHE A 37 -0.93 3.10 -2.15
N ALA A 38 -0.78 1.98 -1.46
CA ALA A 38 -0.99 0.65 -2.01
C ALA A 38 -2.47 0.28 -2.12
N SER A 39 -3.33 0.82 -1.25
CA SER A 39 -4.74 0.41 -1.06
C SER A 39 -4.89 -1.03 -0.52
N PRO A 40 -5.94 -1.32 0.28
CA PRO A 40 -6.17 -2.66 0.83
C PRO A 40 -6.43 -3.72 -0.24
N ILE A 41 -6.75 -3.32 -1.48
CA ILE A 41 -6.92 -4.24 -2.61
C ILE A 41 -5.58 -4.83 -3.04
N CYS A 42 -4.50 -4.04 -3.06
CA CYS A 42 -3.21 -4.50 -3.58
C CYS A 42 -2.34 -5.15 -2.51
N VAL A 43 -2.35 -4.61 -1.29
CA VAL A 43 -1.52 -5.10 -0.17
C VAL A 43 -2.35 -5.13 1.10
N GLN A 44 -2.29 -6.26 1.81
CA GLN A 44 -2.97 -6.45 3.09
C GLN A 44 -1.95 -6.73 4.20
N PRO A 45 -1.37 -5.68 4.83
CA PRO A 45 -0.29 -5.84 5.81
C PRO A 45 -0.63 -6.74 6.99
N ILE A 46 -1.90 -6.74 7.42
CA ILE A 46 -2.38 -7.60 8.52
C ILE A 46 -2.23 -9.09 8.17
N VAL A 47 -2.51 -9.47 6.91
CA VAL A 47 -2.35 -10.86 6.44
C VAL A 47 -0.86 -11.24 6.37
N LEU A 48 0.01 -10.27 6.10
CA LEU A 48 1.46 -10.45 6.07
C LEU A 48 2.08 -10.51 7.48
N GLY A 49 1.32 -10.24 8.54
CA GLY A 49 1.75 -10.36 9.93
C GLY A 49 2.12 -9.03 10.61
N ALA A 50 1.72 -7.89 10.05
CA ALA A 50 1.80 -6.60 10.75
C ALA A 50 0.76 -6.53 11.88
N ASP A 51 1.10 -5.84 12.97
CA ASP A 51 0.19 -5.66 14.11
C ASP A 51 -0.89 -4.61 13.81
N PHE A 52 -0.49 -3.53 13.11
CA PHE A 52 -1.37 -2.43 12.77
C PHE A 52 -1.23 -2.07 11.29
N CYS A 53 -2.34 -1.67 10.69
CA CYS A 53 -2.41 -1.16 9.34
C CYS A 53 -3.21 0.15 9.32
N MET A 54 -2.66 1.18 8.67
CA MET A 54 -3.31 2.47 8.49
C MET A 54 -3.50 2.80 7.02
N HIS A 55 -4.55 3.55 6.75
CA HIS A 55 -4.84 4.12 5.45
C HIS A 55 -5.38 5.55 5.62
N SER A 56 -4.92 6.49 4.79
CA SER A 56 -5.62 7.76 4.59
C SER A 56 -6.85 7.53 3.71
N TRP A 57 -8.03 7.67 4.31
CA TRP A 57 -9.31 7.50 3.61
C TRP A 57 -9.41 8.37 2.35
N TYR A 58 -9.02 9.64 2.46
CA TYR A 58 -9.09 10.61 1.36
C TYR A 58 -8.19 10.20 0.19
N VAL A 59 -6.95 9.79 0.47
CA VAL A 59 -6.04 9.35 -0.60
C VAL A 59 -6.54 8.07 -1.24
N CYS A 60 -6.96 7.09 -0.42
CA CYS A 60 -7.46 5.82 -0.94
C CYS A 60 -8.67 5.99 -1.85
N ILE A 61 -9.65 6.84 -1.48
CA ILE A 61 -10.85 7.05 -2.28
C ILE A 61 -10.55 7.75 -3.61
N ILE A 62 -9.69 8.77 -3.60
CA ILE A 62 -9.31 9.47 -4.84
C ILE A 62 -8.59 8.51 -5.80
N ARG A 63 -7.65 7.71 -5.31
CA ARG A 63 -6.94 6.72 -6.14
C ARG A 63 -7.88 5.64 -6.67
N ALA A 64 -8.82 5.16 -5.85
CA ALA A 64 -9.82 4.19 -6.30
C ALA A 64 -10.71 4.77 -7.42
N LEU A 65 -11.16 6.02 -7.27
CA LEU A 65 -11.94 6.71 -8.31
C LEU A 65 -11.13 6.91 -9.60
N GLU A 66 -9.86 7.29 -9.52
CA GLU A 66 -8.96 7.39 -10.68
C GLU A 66 -8.80 6.04 -11.39
N PHE A 67 -8.63 4.95 -10.63
CA PHE A 67 -8.54 3.60 -11.16
C PHE A 67 -9.79 3.23 -11.96
N PHE A 68 -10.99 3.40 -11.38
CA PHE A 68 -12.24 3.12 -12.09
C PHE A 68 -12.47 4.03 -13.29
N ARG A 69 -12.11 5.32 -13.21
CA ARG A 69 -12.20 6.23 -14.36
C ARG A 69 -11.30 5.79 -15.51
N ASN A 70 -10.10 5.27 -15.22
CA ASN A 70 -9.18 4.80 -16.24
C ASN A 70 -9.63 3.48 -16.88
N ILE A 71 -10.27 2.58 -16.13
CA ILE A 71 -10.89 1.36 -16.67
C ILE A 71 -12.10 1.69 -17.56
N ALA A 72 -12.89 2.70 -17.18
CA ALA A 72 -14.09 3.08 -17.91
C ALA A 72 -13.83 3.92 -19.18
N LYS A 73 -12.57 4.30 -19.47
CA LYS A 73 -12.24 4.97 -20.72
C LYS A 73 -12.36 3.93 -21.86
N PRO A 74 -13.20 4.17 -22.88
CA PRO A 74 -13.18 3.34 -24.07
C PRO A 74 -11.76 3.40 -24.65
N THR A 75 -11.16 2.24 -24.90
CA THR A 75 -9.96 2.13 -25.72
C THR A 75 -10.27 2.79 -27.05
N LEU A 76 -9.72 3.98 -27.29
CA LEU A 76 -9.73 4.57 -28.63
C LEU A 76 -9.05 3.55 -29.56
N PRO A 77 -9.62 3.25 -30.74
CA PRO A 77 -8.97 2.36 -31.69
C PRO A 77 -7.60 2.96 -32.03
N VAL A 78 -6.56 2.14 -31.86
CA VAL A 78 -5.21 2.45 -32.33
C VAL A 78 -5.33 2.75 -33.82
N GLN A 79 -5.08 4.01 -34.20
CA GLN A 79 -4.91 4.36 -35.61
C GLN A 79 -3.54 3.82 -36.02
N GLU A 80 -3.56 2.78 -36.86
CA GLU A 80 -2.38 2.30 -37.62
C GLU A 80 -1.89 3.36 -38.62
#